data_AF-A0A6B3EDT1-F1
#
_entry.id   AF-A0A6B3EDT1-F1
#
_cell.length_a   1.000
_cell.length_b   1.000
_cell.length_c   1.000
_cell.angle_alpha   90.00
_cell.angle_beta   90.00
_cell.angle_gamma   90.00
#
_symmetry.space_group_name_H-M   'P 1'
#
loop_
_entity.id
_entity.type
_entity.pdbx_description
1 polymer ?
#
loop_
_entity_poly.entity_id
_entity_poly.type
_entity_poly.pdbx_seq_one_letter_code
_entity_poly.pdbx_strand_id
1 'polypeptide(L)' 'EQGARRAALADNRRAIDEAAALGTRVLVLVSGGLPEGERDLWAARERVADALAELAPYAGASGIRLAIEPLHPMFASDR' A
#
# COMPACT_ATOMS: atom_id res chain seq x y z
N GLU A 1 -8.91 -12.73 -5.11
CA GLU A 1 -8.94 -11.56 -4.21
C GLU A 1 -8.12 -11.73 -2.92
N GLN A 2 -8.44 -12.65 -1.99
CA GLN A 2 -7.71 -12.73 -0.72
C GLN A 2 -6.23 -13.14 -0.84
N GLY A 3 -5.89 -14.01 -1.80
CA GLY A 3 -4.50 -14.39 -2.07
C GLY A 3 -3.65 -13.22 -2.56
N ALA A 4 -4.19 -12.40 -3.47
CA ALA A 4 -3.53 -11.20 -3.98
C ALA A 4 -3.29 -10.17 -2.87
N ARG A 5 -4.28 -9.96 -1.98
CA ARG A 5 -4.11 -9.08 -0.81
C ARG A 5 -2.99 -9.54 0.11
N ARG A 6 -2.92 -10.85 0.44
CA ARG A 6 -1.84 -11.40 1.28
C ARG A 6 -0.48 -11.27 0.63
N ALA A 7 -0.38 -11.51 -0.68
CA ALA A 7 0.85 -11.33 -1.43
C ALA A 7 1.32 -9.86 -1.41
N ALA A 8 0.41 -8.91 -1.66
CA ALA A 8 0.72 -7.49 -1.61
C ALA A 8 1.19 -7.04 -0.21
N LEU A 9 0.58 -7.54 0.87
CA LEU A 9 1.02 -7.26 2.23
C LEU A 9 2.40 -7.85 2.54
N ALA A 10 2.70 -9.05 2.04
CA ALA A 10 4.02 -9.66 2.18
C ALA A 10 5.09 -8.86 1.41
N ASP A 11 4.79 -8.42 0.19
CA ASP A 11 5.69 -7.58 -0.58
C ASP A 11 5.91 -6.21 0.07
N ASN A 12 4.88 -5.59 0.64
CA ASN A 12 5.02 -4.34 1.38
C ASN A 12 5.91 -4.51 2.62
N ARG A 13 5.81 -5.63 3.34
CA ARG A 13 6.72 -5.93 4.46
C ARG A 13 8.16 -6.03 4.00
N ARG A 14 8.42 -6.75 2.90
CA ARG A 14 9.75 -6.82 2.29
C ARG A 14 10.28 -5.44 1.88
N ALA A 15 9.43 -4.60 1.28
CA ALA A 15 9.82 -3.25 0.89
C ALA A 15 10.18 -2.36 2.10
N ILE A 16 9.49 -2.55 3.24
CA ILE A 16 9.84 -1.89 4.50
C ILE A 16 11.23 -2.34 4.98
N ASP A 17 11.50 -3.65 4.95
CA ASP A 17 12.79 -4.21 5.36
C ASP A 17 13.93 -3.71 4.46
N GLU A 18 13.71 -3.67 3.16
CA GLU A 18 14.65 -3.13 2.18
C GLU A 18 14.90 -1.63 2.41
N ALA A 19 13.84 -0.85 2.65
CA ALA A 19 13.95 0.57 2.97
C ALA A 19 14.77 0.82 4.24
N ALA A 20 14.59 -0.02 5.27
CA ALA A 20 15.36 0.04 6.52
C ALA A 20 16.82 -0.36 6.30
N ALA A 21 17.07 -1.44 5.56
CA ALA A 21 18.42 -1.92 5.23
C ALA A 21 19.24 -0.88 4.44
N LEU A 22 18.57 -0.12 3.57
CA LEU A 22 19.19 0.97 2.80
C LEU A 22 19.35 2.28 3.59
N GLY A 23 18.91 2.32 4.87
CA GLY A 23 19.03 3.50 5.73
C GLY A 23 18.09 4.65 5.33
N THR A 24 17.02 4.36 4.59
CA THR A 24 16.01 5.37 4.25
C THR A 24 15.05 5.61 5.43
N ARG A 25 14.22 6.65 5.31
CA ARG A 25 13.26 7.03 6.38
C ARG A 25 11.80 6.94 5.97
N VAL A 26 11.53 6.84 4.66
CA VAL A 26 10.18 6.92 4.11
C VAL A 26 10.06 5.90 2.98
N LEU A 27 9.02 5.07 3.06
CA LEU A 27 8.57 4.23 1.95
C LEU A 27 7.30 4.85 1.37
N VAL A 28 7.32 5.17 0.08
CA VAL A 28 6.15 5.67 -0.65
C VAL A 28 5.38 4.49 -1.22
N LEU A 29 4.12 4.37 -0.81
CA LEU A 29 3.17 3.39 -1.31
C LEU A 29 2.37 4.01 -2.44
N VAL A 30 2.52 3.45 -3.64
CA VAL A 30 1.76 3.86 -4.81
C VAL A 30 0.51 2.99 -4.91
N SER A 31 -0.65 3.60 -4.70
CA SER A 31 -1.92 2.88 -4.85
C SER A 31 -2.12 2.50 -6.33
N GLY A 32 -2.42 1.22 -6.59
CA GLY A 32 -2.82 0.75 -7.92
C GLY A 32 -4.24 1.20 -8.29
N GLY A 33 -4.69 0.83 -9.49
CA GLY A 33 -6.06 1.07 -9.92
C GLY A 33 -7.06 0.13 -9.26
N LEU A 34 -8.32 0.26 -9.70
CA LEU A 34 -9.39 -0.62 -9.27
C LEU A 34 -9.30 -1.97 -10.00
N PRO A 35 -9.65 -3.08 -9.33
CA PRO A 35 -9.95 -4.34 -9.98
C PRO A 35 -10.93 -4.15 -11.15
N GLU A 36 -10.79 -4.99 -12.18
CA GLU A 36 -11.62 -4.91 -13.37
C GLU A 36 -13.11 -5.04 -13.03
N GLY A 37 -13.92 -4.12 -13.56
CA GLY A 37 -15.36 -4.04 -13.28
C GLY A 37 -15.73 -3.42 -11.92
N GLU A 38 -14.75 -3.17 -11.04
CA GLU A 38 -15.00 -2.47 -9.78
C GLU A 38 -15.10 -0.96 -10.00
N ARG A 39 -16.08 -0.33 -9.34
CA ARG A 39 -16.34 1.11 -9.44
C ARG A 39 -16.54 1.77 -8.06
N ASP A 40 -16.46 0.99 -7.00
CA ASP A 40 -16.67 1.47 -5.64
C ASP A 40 -15.38 2.08 -5.07
N LEU A 41 -15.27 3.39 -5.20
CA LEU A 41 -14.13 4.15 -4.70
C LEU A 41 -14.05 4.18 -3.17
N TRP A 42 -15.18 4.04 -2.46
CA TRP A 42 -15.18 4.02 -1.01
C TRP A 42 -14.61 2.69 -0.52
N ALA A 43 -15.11 1.57 -1.06
CA ALA A 43 -14.57 0.25 -0.75
C ALA A 43 -13.06 0.16 -1.08
N ALA A 44 -12.63 0.74 -2.21
CA ALA A 44 -11.22 0.79 -2.57
C ALA A 44 -10.36 1.58 -1.55
N ARG A 45 -10.85 2.72 -1.08
CA ARG A 45 -10.16 3.53 -0.06
C ARG A 45 -10.09 2.81 1.28
N GLU A 46 -11.17 2.14 1.70
CA GLU A 46 -11.19 1.33 2.93
C GLU A 46 -10.15 0.20 2.88
N ARG A 47 -9.99 -0.48 1.74
CA ARG A 47 -8.93 -1.50 1.59
C ARG A 47 -7.52 -0.94 1.77
N VAL A 48 -7.27 0.30 1.31
CA VAL A 48 -5.99 0.98 1.54
C VAL A 48 -5.83 1.31 3.03
N ALA A 49 -6.87 1.83 3.67
CA ALA A 49 -6.86 2.14 5.10
C ALA A 49 -6.57 0.89 5.96
N ASP A 50 -7.22 -0.23 5.67
CA ASP A 50 -6.96 -1.52 6.32
C ASP A 50 -5.51 -1.97 6.18
N ALA A 51 -4.97 -1.90 4.95
CA ALA A 51 -3.60 -2.33 4.69
C ALA A 51 -2.59 -1.45 5.46
N LEU A 52 -2.85 -0.14 5.54
CA LEU A 52 -2.03 0.78 6.32
C LEU A 52 -2.14 0.49 7.82
N ALA A 53 -3.32 0.17 8.33
CA ALA A 53 -3.51 -0.19 9.73
C ALA A 53 -2.70 -1.44 10.11
N GLU A 54 -2.60 -2.42 9.21
CA GLU A 54 -1.77 -3.62 9.40
C GLU A 54 -0.26 -3.30 9.31
N LEU A 55 0.15 -2.47 8.35
CA LEU A 55 1.57 -2.23 8.06
C LEU A 55 2.21 -1.16 8.95
N ALA A 56 1.44 -0.17 9.42
CA ALA A 56 1.98 0.97 10.15
C ALA A 56 2.75 0.59 11.42
N PRO A 57 2.28 -0.35 12.28
CA PRO A 57 3.06 -0.80 13.43
C PRO A 57 4.40 -1.44 13.04
N TYR A 58 4.42 -2.25 11.98
CA TYR A 58 5.62 -2.92 11.49
C TYR A 58 6.63 -1.92 10.91
N ALA A 59 6.16 -0.98 10.09
CA ALA A 59 6.96 0.11 9.55
C ALA A 59 7.56 0.97 10.67
N GLY A 60 6.75 1.33 11.67
CA GLY A 60 7.18 2.09 12.84
C GLY A 60 8.26 1.38 13.65
N ALA A 61 8.10 0.07 13.89
CA ALA A 61 9.12 -0.75 14.56
C ALA A 61 10.44 -0.81 13.78
N SER A 62 10.37 -0.69 12.45
CA SER A 62 11.53 -0.65 11.54
C SER A 62 12.09 0.76 11.32
N GLY A 63 11.54 1.78 11.98
CA GLY A 63 11.95 3.18 11.82
C GLY A 63 11.54 3.82 10.49
N ILE A 64 10.62 3.20 9.74
CA ILE A 64 10.15 3.65 8.43
C ILE A 64 8.79 4.34 8.54
N ARG A 65 8.68 5.53 7.94
CA ARG A 65 7.41 6.21 7.72
C ARG A 65 6.77 5.74 6.41
N LEU A 66 5.50 5.35 6.47
CA LEU A 66 4.72 5.11 5.25
C LEU A 66 4.14 6.43 4.73
N ALA A 67 4.33 6.70 3.44
CA ALA A 67 3.69 7.80 2.73
C ALA A 67 2.83 7.25 1.60
N ILE A 68 1.67 7.86 1.35
CA ILE A 68 0.79 7.44 0.25
C ILE A 68 1.00 8.41 -0.91
N GLU A 69 1.28 7.88 -2.09
CA GLU A 69 1.18 8.66 -3.33
C GLU A 69 -0.29 8.63 -3.78
N PRO A 70 -0.99 9.77 -3.78
CA PRO A 70 -2.38 9.82 -4.20
C PRO A 70 -2.50 9.58 -5.70
N LEU A 71 -3.37 8.66 -6.10
CA LEU A 71 -3.71 8.44 -7.50
C LEU A 71 -4.87 9.38 -7.90
N HIS A 72 -4.64 10.23 -8.89
CA HIS A 72 -5.72 11.07 -9.43
C HIS A 72 -6.82 10.16 -10.00
N PRO A 73 -8.11 10.38 -9.68
CA PRO A 73 -9.20 9.47 -10.06
C PRO A 73 -9.29 9.16 -11.57
N MET A 74 -8.86 10.10 -12.42
CA MET A 74 -8.76 9.89 -13.87
C MET A 74 -7.88 8.69 -14.26
N PHE A 75 -6.89 8.32 -13.45
CA PHE A 75 -5.98 7.20 -13.72
C PHE A 75 -6.34 5.93 -12.94
N ALA A 76 -7.45 5.92 -12.19
CA ALA A 76 -7.82 4.78 -11.33
C ALA A 76 -8.23 3.54 -12.14
N SER A 77 -8.51 3.67 -13.43
CA SER A 77 -8.81 2.55 -14.36
C SER A 77 -7.58 2.01 -15.10
N ASP A 78 -6.44 2.70 -15.04
CA ASP A 78 -5.36 2.50 -16.01
C ASP A 78 -4.20 1.63 -15.47
N ARG A 79 -4.33 1.03 -14.27
CA ARG A 79 -3.26 0.29 -13.61
C ARG A 79 -3.73 -0.91 -12.80
#